data_AF-A0ABD4UKK7-F1
#
_entry.id   AF-A0ABD4UKK7-F1
#
_cell.length_a   1.000
_cell.length_b   1.000
_cell.length_c   1.000
_cell.angle_alpha   90.00
_cell.angle_beta   90.00
_cell.angle_gamma   90.00
#
_symmetry.space_group_name_H-M   'P 1'
#
loop_
_entity.id
_entity.type
_entity.pdbx_description
1 polymer ?
#
loop_
_entity_poly.entity_id
_entity_poly.type
_entity_poly.pdbx_seq_one_letter_code
_entity_poly.pdbx_strand_id
1 'polypeptide(L)'
;MRRLYPVPFRMIEEGQQFKKWQWIEVRVEKANKDHRPESHKLYVDTISCGDVIDTKKEWATRWEWLGKIPTFDSFDAVEAGRLGDSLSIALLRPKRLLGLEITKARNQEWTEEEKDKLMREQMQGDLFSEAEAKRQVVGLRKVPFDFYYRYVCDTPEGEKEHKHKIVDWEAGALFWNCRRSHGVTWEAPFRAKLEESLGGKDLMFLMGNQHRFQDQWLIISLVYPPKRKQVEVGQGLLF
;
A
#
# COMPACT_ATOMS: atom_id res chain seq x y z
N MET A 1 -6.06 -14.50 1.26
CA MET A 1 -5.79 -13.08 1.61
C MET A 1 -7.11 -12.38 1.92
N ARG A 2 -7.12 -11.35 2.77
CA ARG A 2 -8.29 -10.49 3.05
C ARG A 2 -7.91 -9.04 2.84
N ARG A 3 -8.80 -8.25 2.26
CA ARG A 3 -8.74 -6.79 2.17
C ARG A 3 -9.78 -6.23 3.12
N LEU A 4 -9.31 -5.49 4.12
CA LEU A 4 -10.20 -4.81 5.05
C LEU A 4 -10.56 -3.45 4.49
N TYR A 5 -11.80 -3.02 4.72
CA TYR A 5 -12.21 -1.64 4.49
C TYR A 5 -11.34 -0.68 5.31
N PRO A 6 -11.22 0.59 4.87
CA PRO A 6 -10.39 1.57 5.58
C PRO A 6 -10.72 1.62 7.07
N VAL A 7 -9.69 1.45 7.89
CA VAL A 7 -9.82 1.56 9.35
C VAL A 7 -9.73 3.04 9.72
N PRO A 8 -10.68 3.62 10.48
CA PRO A 8 -10.57 4.96 11.05
C PRO A 8 -9.52 4.98 12.17
N PHE A 9 -8.25 4.73 11.81
CA PHE A 9 -7.15 4.39 12.72
C PHE A 9 -6.83 5.48 13.78
N ARG A 10 -7.23 6.73 13.54
CA ARG A 10 -7.07 7.82 14.52
C ARG A 10 -8.14 7.86 15.60
N MET A 11 -9.25 7.14 15.37
CA MET A 11 -10.43 7.13 16.23
C MET A 11 -10.50 5.89 17.11
N ILE A 12 -9.75 4.84 16.77
CA ILE A 12 -9.66 3.64 17.59
C ILE A 12 -8.83 3.92 18.85
N GLU A 13 -9.19 3.26 19.94
CA GLU A 13 -8.51 3.38 21.23
C GLU A 13 -7.02 3.02 21.11
N GLU A 14 -6.17 3.63 21.94
CA GLU A 14 -4.71 3.48 21.83
C GLU A 14 -4.26 2.00 21.94
N GLY A 15 -4.95 1.19 22.74
CA GLY A 15 -4.69 -0.26 22.86
C GLY A 15 -5.08 -1.09 21.63
N GLN A 16 -5.92 -0.54 20.75
CA GLN A 16 -6.40 -1.18 19.52
C GLN A 16 -5.62 -0.73 18.28
N GLN A 17 -4.73 0.26 18.42
CA GLN A 17 -3.86 0.70 17.33
C GLN A 17 -2.75 -0.31 17.07
N PHE A 18 -2.74 -0.85 15.85
CA PHE A 18 -1.78 -1.85 15.40
C PHE A 18 -0.72 -1.26 14.46
N LYS A 19 0.41 -1.96 14.35
CA LYS A 19 1.54 -1.58 13.49
C LYS A 19 1.52 -2.36 12.18
N LYS A 20 2.20 -1.83 11.15
CA LYS A 20 2.52 -2.60 9.93
C LYS A 20 3.31 -3.85 10.35
N TRP A 21 2.94 -5.01 9.81
CA TRP A 21 3.51 -6.31 10.19
C TRP A 21 3.21 -6.72 11.64
N GLN A 22 1.97 -6.58 12.08
CA GLN A 22 1.52 -7.08 13.38
C GLN A 22 0.31 -7.99 13.21
N TRP A 23 0.26 -9.06 13.98
CA TRP A 23 -0.94 -9.89 14.09
C TRP A 23 -2.06 -9.10 14.73
N ILE A 24 -3.25 -9.23 14.15
CA ILE A 24 -4.49 -8.75 14.77
C ILE A 24 -5.51 -9.87 14.73
N GLU A 25 -6.28 -9.98 15.81
CA GLU A 25 -7.54 -10.69 15.83
C GLU A 25 -8.66 -9.64 15.75
N VAL A 26 -9.58 -9.82 14.82
CA VAL A 26 -10.66 -8.86 14.59
C VAL A 26 -11.86 -9.56 13.98
N ARG A 27 -13.06 -9.18 14.40
CA ARG A 27 -14.29 -9.66 13.77
C ARG A 27 -14.46 -8.95 12.42
N VAL A 28 -14.81 -9.73 11.40
CA VAL A 28 -15.04 -9.23 10.05
C VAL A 28 -16.36 -9.72 9.50
N GLU A 29 -16.99 -8.90 8.65
CA GLU A 29 -18.15 -9.27 7.86
C GLU A 29 -17.86 -9.09 6.36
N LYS A 30 -18.50 -9.89 5.51
CA LYS A 30 -18.34 -9.76 4.06
C LYS A 30 -18.91 -8.40 3.61
N ALA A 31 -18.18 -7.70 2.74
CA ALA A 31 -18.65 -6.42 2.24
C ALA A 31 -19.80 -6.61 1.21
N ASN A 32 -20.97 -6.03 1.51
CA ASN A 32 -22.15 -6.18 0.64
C ASN A 32 -22.08 -5.36 -0.66
N LYS A 33 -21.25 -4.31 -0.69
CA LYS A 33 -21.17 -3.38 -1.82
C LYS A 33 -19.90 -3.54 -2.66
N ASP A 34 -19.01 -4.45 -2.27
CA ASP A 34 -17.73 -4.69 -2.93
C ASP A 34 -17.57 -6.18 -3.22
N HIS A 35 -17.73 -6.52 -4.50
CA HIS A 35 -17.79 -7.89 -5.01
C HIS A 35 -16.42 -8.60 -5.02
N ARG A 36 -15.34 -7.91 -4.69
CA ARG A 36 -14.02 -8.53 -4.62
C ARG A 36 -14.02 -9.61 -3.53
N PRO A 37 -13.55 -10.84 -3.81
CA PRO A 37 -13.71 -11.99 -2.91
C PRO A 37 -13.00 -11.78 -1.55
N GLU A 38 -11.94 -10.98 -1.54
CA GLU A 38 -11.16 -10.65 -0.36
C GLU A 38 -11.71 -9.48 0.46
N SER A 39 -12.66 -8.68 -0.05
CA SER A 39 -13.18 -7.48 0.61
C SER A 39 -14.10 -7.78 1.80
N HIS A 40 -13.74 -7.23 2.96
CA HIS A 40 -14.46 -7.38 4.24
C HIS A 40 -14.51 -6.04 4.98
N LYS A 41 -15.60 -5.81 5.71
CA LYS A 41 -15.63 -4.79 6.75
C LYS A 41 -15.16 -5.40 8.07
N LEU A 42 -14.70 -4.54 8.96
CA LEU A 42 -14.21 -4.92 10.28
C LEU A 42 -14.97 -4.15 11.37
N TYR A 43 -15.10 -4.79 12.53
CA TYR A 43 -15.61 -4.16 13.75
C TYR A 43 -14.42 -3.69 14.58
N VAL A 44 -14.11 -2.40 14.53
CA VAL A 44 -12.85 -1.86 15.05
C VAL A 44 -12.73 -1.97 16.58
N ASP A 45 -13.85 -1.98 17.28
CA ASP A 45 -13.98 -2.23 18.71
C ASP A 45 -13.60 -3.66 19.12
N THR A 46 -13.45 -4.57 18.16
CA THR A 46 -13.05 -5.97 18.40
C THR A 46 -11.58 -6.25 18.10
N ILE A 47 -10.80 -5.23 17.75
CA ILE A 47 -9.38 -5.40 17.43
C ILE A 47 -8.61 -5.77 18.69
N SER A 48 -7.90 -6.89 18.62
CA SER A 48 -6.89 -7.31 19.59
C SER A 48 -5.53 -7.44 18.91
N CYS A 49 -4.53 -6.76 19.45
CA CYS A 49 -3.18 -6.73 18.90
C CYS A 49 -2.34 -7.89 19.43
N GLY A 50 -1.81 -8.72 18.53
CA GLY A 50 -0.86 -9.78 18.83
C GLY A 50 0.58 -9.37 18.54
N ASP A 51 1.41 -10.38 18.27
CA ASP A 51 2.85 -10.21 18.04
C ASP A 51 3.18 -9.46 16.75
N VAL A 52 4.25 -8.68 16.79
CA VAL A 52 4.84 -8.05 15.60
C VAL A 52 5.71 -9.08 14.88
N ILE A 53 5.45 -9.24 13.58
CA ILE A 53 6.31 -10.03 12.69
C ILE A 53 7.58 -9.23 12.45
N ASP A 54 8.65 -9.63 13.14
CA ASP A 54 9.92 -8.92 13.13
C ASP A 54 10.67 -9.04 11.78
N THR A 55 11.75 -8.28 11.65
CA THR A 55 12.60 -8.22 10.46
C THR A 55 13.86 -9.08 10.57
N LYS A 56 13.99 -9.90 11.62
CA LYS A 56 15.20 -10.71 11.87
C LYS A 56 15.39 -11.72 10.75
N LYS A 57 16.63 -12.23 10.64
CA LYS A 57 17.05 -13.18 9.61
C LYS A 57 16.61 -12.73 8.21
N GLU A 58 16.90 -11.47 7.87
CA GLU A 58 16.59 -10.89 6.55
C GLU A 58 15.13 -11.05 6.14
N TRP A 59 14.19 -10.77 7.06
CA TRP A 59 12.75 -10.86 6.84
C TRP A 59 12.22 -12.28 6.61
N ALA A 60 12.90 -13.34 7.06
CA ALA A 60 12.49 -14.74 6.84
C ALA A 60 10.99 -14.97 7.07
N THR A 61 10.46 -14.61 8.24
CA THR A 61 9.04 -14.79 8.57
C THR A 61 8.11 -13.91 7.71
N ARG A 62 8.50 -12.66 7.44
CA ARG A 62 7.70 -11.76 6.58
C ARG A 62 7.58 -12.31 5.17
N TRP A 63 8.65 -12.90 4.66
CA TRP A 63 8.68 -13.51 3.33
C TRP A 63 7.72 -14.68 3.18
N GLU A 64 7.50 -15.49 4.22
CA GLU A 64 6.50 -16.57 4.19
C GLU A 64 5.10 -16.01 3.90
N TRP A 65 4.80 -14.80 4.39
CA TRP A 65 3.53 -14.12 4.14
C TRP A 65 3.51 -13.39 2.80
N LEU A 66 4.62 -12.77 2.39
CA LEU A 66 4.74 -12.18 1.05
C LEU A 66 4.57 -13.25 -0.05
N GLY A 67 5.10 -14.46 0.17
CA GLY A 67 4.95 -15.57 -0.77
C GLY A 67 3.52 -16.08 -0.95
N LYS A 68 2.59 -15.70 -0.06
CA LYS A 68 1.15 -16.01 -0.19
C LYS A 68 0.40 -14.98 -1.05
N ILE A 69 1.08 -13.91 -1.48
CA ILE A 69 0.51 -12.89 -2.37
C ILE A 69 0.88 -13.27 -3.81
N PRO A 70 -0.09 -13.31 -4.75
CA PRO A 70 0.21 -13.48 -6.17
C PRO A 70 1.27 -12.48 -6.62
N THR A 71 2.39 -12.99 -7.11
CA THR A 71 3.56 -12.18 -7.44
C THR A 71 3.85 -12.27 -8.93
N PHE A 72 4.14 -11.13 -9.54
CA PHE A 72 4.32 -10.98 -10.98
C PHE A 72 5.56 -10.12 -11.27
N ASP A 73 6.20 -10.38 -12.39
CA ASP A 73 7.33 -9.58 -12.90
C ASP A 73 6.92 -8.64 -14.04
N SER A 74 5.67 -8.75 -14.51
CA SER A 74 5.06 -7.88 -15.52
C SER A 74 3.68 -7.38 -15.12
N PHE A 75 3.38 -6.13 -15.45
CA PHE A 75 2.05 -5.57 -15.18
C PHE A 75 0.99 -6.15 -16.13
N ASP A 76 1.37 -6.54 -17.35
CA ASP A 76 0.44 -7.19 -18.29
C ASP A 76 -0.06 -8.54 -17.73
N ALA A 77 0.77 -9.28 -16.98
CA ALA A 77 0.33 -10.49 -16.28
C ALA A 77 -0.61 -10.19 -15.10
N VAL A 78 -0.41 -9.06 -14.40
CA VAL A 78 -1.36 -8.57 -13.38
C VAL A 78 -2.72 -8.28 -14.01
N GLU A 79 -2.74 -7.61 -15.17
CA GLU A 79 -3.98 -7.33 -15.91
C GLU A 79 -4.66 -8.60 -16.45
N ALA A 80 -3.89 -9.57 -16.94
CA ALA A 80 -4.43 -10.87 -17.35
C ALA A 80 -5.09 -11.58 -16.16
N GLY A 81 -4.44 -11.59 -14.99
CA GLY A 81 -5.03 -12.13 -13.75
C GLY A 81 -6.28 -11.39 -13.31
N ARG A 82 -6.37 -10.07 -13.54
CA ARG A 82 -7.59 -9.29 -13.28
C ARG A 82 -8.75 -9.76 -14.16
N LEU A 83 -8.49 -9.95 -15.45
CA LEU A 83 -9.51 -10.34 -16.43
C LEU A 83 -9.96 -11.80 -16.28
N GLY A 84 -9.04 -12.71 -15.93
CA GLY A 84 -9.34 -14.13 -15.77
C GLY A 84 -9.87 -14.52 -14.39
N ASP A 85 -9.18 -14.07 -13.34
CA ASP A 85 -9.39 -14.56 -11.97
C ASP A 85 -9.97 -13.49 -11.02
N SER A 86 -10.39 -12.34 -11.57
CA SER A 86 -10.84 -11.18 -10.79
C SER A 86 -9.78 -10.70 -9.77
N LEU A 87 -8.49 -10.83 -10.13
CA LEU A 87 -7.38 -10.37 -9.31
C LEU A 87 -7.48 -8.86 -9.04
N SER A 88 -7.37 -8.48 -7.77
CA SER A 88 -7.53 -7.10 -7.29
C SER A 88 -6.36 -6.59 -6.45
N ILE A 89 -5.43 -7.49 -6.13
CA ILE A 89 -4.24 -7.26 -5.32
C ILE A 89 -3.10 -8.16 -5.81
N ALA A 90 -1.91 -7.60 -5.95
CA ALA A 90 -0.75 -8.31 -6.47
C ALA A 90 0.55 -7.73 -5.90
N LEU A 91 1.58 -8.55 -5.79
CA LEU A 91 2.96 -8.07 -5.71
C LEU A 91 3.51 -7.96 -7.11
N LEU A 92 4.05 -6.80 -7.45
CA LEU A 92 4.72 -6.56 -8.74
C LEU A 92 6.20 -6.25 -8.49
N ARG A 93 7.07 -7.02 -9.12
CA ARG A 93 8.52 -6.79 -9.15
C ARG A 93 8.88 -6.03 -10.42
N PRO A 94 9.21 -4.73 -10.35
CA PRO A 94 9.79 -4.05 -11.50
C PRO A 94 11.19 -4.60 -11.78
N LYS A 95 11.55 -4.72 -13.07
CA LYS A 95 12.94 -4.99 -13.49
C LYS A 95 13.86 -3.87 -13.05
N ARG A 96 13.45 -2.63 -13.29
CA ARG A 96 14.15 -1.43 -12.84
C ARG A 96 13.20 -0.26 -12.59
N LEU A 97 13.55 0.55 -11.61
CA LEU A 97 12.91 1.84 -11.38
C LEU A 97 13.52 2.86 -12.34
N LEU A 98 12.69 3.60 -13.07
CA LEU A 98 13.13 4.74 -13.90
C LEU A 98 13.16 6.04 -13.11
N GLY A 99 12.26 6.17 -12.13
CA GLY A 99 12.27 7.26 -11.17
C GLY A 99 10.90 7.62 -10.63
N LEU A 100 10.92 8.54 -9.68
CA LEU A 100 9.79 9.15 -9.02
C LEU A 100 9.36 10.41 -9.76
N GLU A 101 8.12 10.43 -10.24
CA GLU A 101 7.49 11.61 -10.78
C GLU A 101 6.62 12.26 -9.69
N ILE A 102 6.81 13.55 -9.47
CA ILE A 102 6.09 14.33 -8.48
C ILE A 102 5.33 15.42 -9.23
N THR A 103 4.01 15.40 -9.13
CA THR A 103 3.15 16.40 -9.78
C THR A 103 2.30 17.08 -8.71
N LYS A 104 1.97 18.36 -8.89
CA LYS A 104 0.98 19.02 -8.01
C LYS A 104 -0.33 18.26 -8.09
N ALA A 105 -0.92 17.97 -6.93
CA ALA A 105 -2.24 17.37 -6.89
C ALA A 105 -3.25 18.33 -7.51
N ARG A 106 -4.24 17.79 -8.23
CA ARG A 106 -5.32 18.59 -8.84
C ARG A 106 -5.96 19.53 -7.82
N ASN A 107 -6.24 19.01 -6.63
CA ASN A 107 -6.73 19.76 -5.49
C ASN A 107 -5.69 19.64 -4.36
N GLN A 108 -4.95 20.71 -4.10
CA GLN A 108 -3.90 20.74 -3.07
C GLN A 108 -4.49 20.73 -1.66
N GLU A 109 -5.68 21.31 -1.51
CA GLU A 109 -6.47 21.29 -0.27
C GLU A 109 -7.66 20.31 -0.40
N TRP A 110 -8.25 19.97 0.74
CA TRP A 110 -9.47 19.18 0.78
C TRP A 110 -10.65 20.00 0.24
N THR A 111 -11.30 19.46 -0.78
CA THR A 111 -12.60 19.95 -1.26
C THR A 111 -13.72 19.58 -0.28
N GLU A 112 -14.84 20.31 -0.32
CA GLU A 112 -15.99 19.99 0.54
C GLU A 112 -16.54 18.59 0.22
N GLU A 113 -16.57 18.19 -1.06
CA GLU A 113 -17.03 16.86 -1.44
C GLU A 113 -16.11 15.74 -0.90
N GLU A 114 -14.80 15.97 -0.86
CA GLU A 114 -13.84 15.04 -0.26
C GLU A 114 -14.01 14.96 1.26
N LYS A 115 -14.20 16.10 1.95
CA LYS A 115 -14.46 16.14 3.40
C LYS A 115 -15.74 15.39 3.75
N ASP A 116 -16.81 15.63 3.00
CA ASP A 116 -18.09 14.94 3.19
C ASP A 116 -17.96 13.43 2.99
N LYS A 117 -17.19 13.01 1.99
CA LYS A 117 -16.91 11.59 1.77
C LYS A 117 -16.13 10.99 2.93
N LEU A 118 -15.07 11.66 3.41
CA LEU A 118 -14.29 11.22 4.56
C LEU A 118 -15.14 11.12 5.83
N MET A 119 -16.02 12.09 6.08
CA MET A 119 -16.94 12.06 7.22
C MET A 119 -17.86 10.84 7.16
N ARG A 120 -18.48 10.57 6.00
CA ARG A 120 -19.33 9.38 5.81
C ARG A 120 -18.56 8.07 5.97
N GLU A 121 -17.31 8.01 5.53
CA GLU A 121 -16.47 6.82 5.67
C GLU A 121 -16.05 6.59 7.13
N GLN A 122 -15.74 7.64 7.89
CA GLN A 122 -15.40 7.52 9.32
C GLN A 122 -16.60 7.11 10.19
N MET A 123 -17.82 7.46 9.77
CA MET A 123 -19.05 7.04 10.44
C MET A 123 -19.49 5.61 10.07
N GLN A 124 -18.73 4.87 9.25
CA GLN A 124 -19.07 3.47 8.97
C GLN A 124 -19.07 2.63 10.27
N GLY A 125 -20.25 2.13 10.64
CA GLY A 125 -20.44 1.23 11.77
C GLY A 125 -21.11 1.84 13.00
N ASP A 126 -21.62 3.08 12.92
CA ASP A 126 -22.28 3.82 14.01
C ASP A 126 -21.47 3.94 15.32
N LEU A 127 -20.18 3.59 15.27
CA LEU A 127 -19.32 3.52 16.44
C LEU A 127 -18.83 4.90 16.90
N PHE A 128 -18.80 5.88 15.99
CA PHE A 128 -18.30 7.22 16.27
C PHE A 128 -19.36 8.28 15.99
N SER A 129 -19.40 9.31 16.84
CA SER A 129 -20.31 10.43 16.66
C SER A 129 -19.91 11.32 15.48
N GLU A 130 -20.88 12.03 14.91
CA GLU A 130 -20.64 13.03 13.87
C GLU A 130 -19.66 14.12 14.33
N ALA A 131 -19.72 14.50 15.61
CA ALA A 131 -18.82 15.49 16.20
C ALA A 131 -17.36 15.01 16.21
N GLU A 132 -17.12 13.73 16.52
CA GLU A 132 -15.78 13.12 16.51
C GLU A 132 -15.24 12.99 15.08
N ALA A 133 -16.07 12.52 14.15
CA ALA A 133 -15.70 12.42 12.74
C ALA A 133 -15.32 13.80 12.17
N LYS A 134 -16.12 14.83 12.46
CA LYS A 134 -15.86 16.22 12.01
C LYS A 134 -14.54 16.76 12.57
N ARG A 135 -14.27 16.56 13.87
CA ARG A 135 -13.00 17.00 14.49
C ARG A 135 -11.78 16.35 13.82
N GLN A 136 -11.87 15.06 13.50
CA GLN A 136 -10.78 14.35 12.85
C GLN A 136 -10.55 14.80 11.41
N VAL A 137 -11.64 14.97 10.63
CA VAL A 137 -11.54 15.43 9.24
C VAL A 137 -10.92 16.83 9.15
N VAL A 138 -11.28 17.76 10.04
CA VAL A 138 -10.66 19.09 10.13
C VAL A 138 -9.16 19.00 10.44
N GLY A 139 -8.73 18.00 11.21
CA GLY A 139 -7.31 17.75 11.51
C GLY A 139 -6.53 17.03 10.42
N LEU A 140 -7.16 16.61 9.31
CA LEU A 140 -6.46 15.93 8.21
C LEU A 140 -5.74 16.94 7.32
N ARG A 141 -4.43 16.77 7.18
CA ARG A 141 -3.61 17.55 6.25
C ARG A 141 -3.47 16.80 4.93
N LYS A 142 -3.99 17.39 3.84
CA LYS A 142 -3.89 16.81 2.51
C LYS A 142 -2.48 16.97 1.94
N VAL A 143 -1.93 15.92 1.34
CA VAL A 143 -0.67 16.04 0.61
C VAL A 143 -0.93 16.82 -0.69
N PRO A 144 -0.24 17.95 -0.94
CA PRO A 144 -0.53 18.79 -2.11
C PRO A 144 0.14 18.29 -3.41
N PHE A 145 0.63 17.05 -3.41
CA PHE A 145 1.34 16.41 -4.51
C PHE A 145 0.81 14.99 -4.73
N ASP A 146 0.82 14.58 -5.98
CA ASP A 146 0.68 13.20 -6.38
C ASP A 146 2.06 12.63 -6.72
N PHE A 147 2.32 11.42 -6.23
CA PHE A 147 3.56 10.69 -6.44
C PHE A 147 3.32 9.52 -7.38
N TYR A 148 4.19 9.33 -8.36
CA TYR A 148 4.13 8.21 -9.30
C TYR A 148 5.50 7.57 -9.42
N TYR A 149 5.55 6.24 -9.53
CA TYR A 149 6.74 5.58 -10.06
C TYR A 149 6.58 5.32 -11.54
N ARG A 150 7.64 5.62 -12.28
CA ARG A 150 7.91 5.06 -13.61
C ARG A 150 8.89 3.92 -13.46
N TYR A 151 8.59 2.79 -14.07
CA TYR A 151 9.40 1.58 -13.96
C TYR A 151 9.27 0.74 -15.22
N VAL A 152 10.20 -0.18 -15.39
CA VAL A 152 10.20 -1.15 -16.48
C VAL A 152 9.93 -2.54 -15.93
N CYS A 153 9.14 -3.31 -16.67
CA CYS A 153 8.94 -4.74 -16.47
C CYS A 153 9.47 -5.52 -17.69
N ASP A 154 9.86 -6.76 -17.46
CA ASP A 154 10.10 -7.72 -18.54
C ASP A 154 8.77 -8.30 -19.02
N THR A 155 8.50 -8.23 -20.32
CA THR A 155 7.38 -8.93 -20.97
C THR A 155 7.91 -9.88 -22.03
N PRO A 156 7.11 -10.86 -22.50
CA PRO A 156 7.50 -11.73 -23.62
C PRO A 156 7.89 -10.96 -24.89
N GLU A 157 7.34 -9.75 -25.08
CA GLU A 157 7.58 -8.86 -26.22
C GLU A 157 8.76 -7.89 -26.00
N GLY A 158 9.35 -7.86 -24.80
CA GLY A 158 10.48 -7.01 -24.45
C GLY A 158 10.27 -6.17 -23.18
N GLU A 159 11.14 -5.19 -22.97
CA GLU A 159 11.00 -4.25 -21.85
C GLU A 159 9.84 -3.27 -22.08
N LYS A 160 8.92 -3.18 -21.12
CA LYS A 160 7.78 -2.26 -21.17
C LYS A 160 7.79 -1.30 -20.00
N GLU A 161 7.62 -0.01 -20.29
CA GLU A 161 7.50 1.05 -19.28
C GLU A 161 6.06 1.16 -18.77
N HIS A 162 5.92 1.31 -17.46
CA HIS A 162 4.66 1.56 -16.78
C HIS A 162 4.78 2.74 -15.81
N LYS A 163 3.65 3.40 -15.58
CA LYS A 163 3.51 4.49 -14.60
C LYS A 163 2.34 4.22 -13.68
N HIS A 164 2.58 4.22 -12.38
CA HIS A 164 1.52 4.02 -11.38
C HIS A 164 1.63 5.00 -10.23
N LYS A 165 0.46 5.47 -9.76
CA LYS A 165 0.34 6.38 -8.63
C LYS A 165 0.60 5.65 -7.32
N ILE A 166 1.36 6.27 -6.44
CA ILE A 166 1.61 5.83 -5.07
C ILE A 166 0.54 6.44 -4.16
N VAL A 167 -0.20 5.58 -3.47
CA VAL A 167 -1.20 5.98 -2.46
C VAL A 167 -0.87 5.42 -1.08
N ASP A 168 0.34 4.89 -0.90
CA ASP A 168 0.87 4.44 0.38
C ASP A 168 0.89 5.62 1.38
N TRP A 169 0.24 5.44 2.53
CA TRP A 169 0.23 6.41 3.62
C TRP A 169 1.64 6.77 4.10
N GLU A 170 2.58 5.81 4.09
CA GLU A 170 3.96 6.04 4.51
C GLU A 170 4.68 7.05 3.61
N ALA A 171 4.32 7.13 2.33
CA ALA A 171 4.84 8.16 1.43
C ALA A 171 4.30 9.55 1.80
N GLY A 172 3.01 9.66 2.14
CA GLY A 172 2.42 10.92 2.61
C GLY A 172 2.99 11.39 3.96
N ALA A 173 3.21 10.45 4.88
CA ALA A 173 3.85 10.73 6.16
C ALA A 173 5.32 11.17 5.97
N LEU A 174 6.05 10.49 5.09
CA LEU A 174 7.42 10.86 4.72
C LEU A 174 7.48 12.28 4.13
N PHE A 175 6.55 12.63 3.23
CA PHE A 175 6.45 13.98 2.67
C PHE A 175 6.32 15.02 3.79
N TRP A 176 5.39 14.81 4.74
CA TRP A 176 5.20 15.77 5.83
C TRP A 176 6.39 15.86 6.78
N ASN A 177 7.12 14.77 6.99
CA ASN A 177 8.36 14.76 7.75
C ASN A 177 9.44 15.57 7.02
N CYS A 178 9.68 15.32 5.73
CA CYS A 178 10.63 16.08 4.92
C CYS A 178 10.26 17.57 4.86
N ARG A 179 8.97 17.89 4.69
CA ARG A 179 8.46 19.27 4.67
C ARG A 179 8.68 19.99 5.99
N ARG A 180 8.52 19.29 7.12
CA ARG A 180 8.78 19.83 8.46
C ARG A 180 10.27 20.09 8.69
N SER A 181 11.12 19.15 8.31
CA SER A 181 12.57 19.22 8.58
C SER A 181 13.34 20.10 7.59
N HIS A 182 12.89 20.23 6.34
CA HIS A 182 13.62 20.89 5.27
C HIS A 182 12.84 22.00 4.56
N GLY A 183 11.57 22.24 4.91
CA GLY A 183 10.77 23.34 4.34
C GLY A 183 10.60 23.23 2.82
N VAL A 184 11.01 24.25 2.07
CA VAL A 184 10.85 24.30 0.60
C VAL A 184 11.74 23.33 -0.15
N THR A 185 12.85 22.88 0.44
CA THR A 185 13.80 21.93 -0.16
C THR A 185 13.51 20.47 0.21
N TRP A 186 12.28 20.17 0.65
CA TRP A 186 11.83 18.84 1.06
C TRP A 186 11.98 17.75 -0.01
N GLU A 187 11.99 18.11 -1.29
CA GLU A 187 11.94 17.15 -2.39
C GLU A 187 13.21 16.28 -2.47
N ALA A 188 14.39 16.87 -2.27
CA ALA A 188 15.65 16.13 -2.31
C ALA A 188 15.73 15.00 -1.26
N PRO A 189 15.50 15.24 0.04
CA PRO A 189 15.50 14.16 1.04
C PRO A 189 14.34 13.18 0.86
N PHE A 190 13.22 13.61 0.27
CA PHE A 190 12.10 12.73 -0.07
C PHE A 190 12.50 11.73 -1.18
N ARG A 191 13.09 12.23 -2.27
CA ARG A 191 13.64 11.43 -3.37
C ARG A 191 14.74 10.48 -2.91
N ALA A 192 15.69 10.95 -2.10
CA ALA A 192 16.75 10.10 -1.56
C ALA A 192 16.20 8.89 -0.79
N LYS A 193 15.07 9.06 -0.08
CA LYS A 193 14.41 7.95 0.63
C LYS A 193 13.66 7.01 -0.31
N LEU A 194 12.97 7.53 -1.32
CA LEU A 194 12.11 6.73 -2.21
C LEU A 194 12.82 6.17 -3.45
N GLU A 195 13.95 6.71 -3.86
CA GLU A 195 14.69 6.25 -5.05
C GLU A 195 16.02 5.61 -4.63
N GLU A 196 16.87 6.36 -3.94
CA GLU A 196 18.26 5.95 -3.67
C GLU A 196 18.37 4.87 -2.58
N SER A 197 17.61 5.01 -1.50
CA SER A 197 17.66 4.07 -0.36
C SER A 197 17.16 2.65 -0.68
N LEU A 198 16.63 2.45 -1.90
CA LEU A 198 16.08 1.20 -2.38
C LEU A 198 17.06 0.40 -3.25
N GLY A 199 18.18 0.96 -3.72
CA GLY A 199 19.09 0.29 -4.66
C GLY A 199 19.72 -1.03 -4.19
N GLY A 200 19.81 -1.22 -2.86
CA GLY A 200 20.28 -2.47 -2.23
C GLY A 200 19.18 -3.46 -1.86
N LYS A 201 17.91 -3.15 -2.15
CA LYS A 201 16.75 -3.90 -1.69
C LYS A 201 16.03 -4.55 -2.85
N ASP A 202 15.20 -5.54 -2.55
CA ASP A 202 14.31 -6.17 -3.52
C ASP A 202 12.98 -5.42 -3.50
N LEU A 203 12.90 -4.33 -4.28
CA LEU A 203 11.72 -3.47 -4.34
C LEU A 203 10.58 -4.19 -5.05
N MET A 204 9.47 -4.33 -4.35
CA MET A 204 8.19 -4.80 -4.82
C MET A 204 7.13 -3.74 -4.57
N PHE A 205 6.21 -3.61 -5.50
CA PHE A 205 5.00 -2.83 -5.32
C PHE A 205 3.88 -3.76 -4.89
N LEU A 206 3.28 -3.49 -3.73
CA LEU A 206 1.96 -4.03 -3.45
C LEU A 206 0.95 -3.20 -4.25
N MET A 207 0.46 -3.81 -5.32
CA MET A 207 -0.50 -3.25 -6.24
C MET A 207 -1.91 -3.55 -5.73
N GLY A 208 -2.81 -2.58 -5.82
CA GLY A 208 -4.23 -2.78 -5.52
C GLY A 208 -5.11 -1.97 -6.45
N ASN A 209 -6.21 -2.56 -6.92
CA ASN A 209 -7.17 -1.86 -7.75
C ASN A 209 -8.21 -1.08 -6.94
N GLN A 210 -8.91 -0.18 -7.63
CA GLN A 210 -10.02 0.59 -7.06
C GLN A 210 -11.33 -0.17 -7.19
N HIS A 211 -12.17 -0.08 -6.16
CA HIS A 211 -13.48 -0.74 -6.16
C HIS A 211 -14.34 -0.36 -7.37
N ARG A 212 -14.43 0.95 -7.67
CA ARG A 212 -15.27 1.50 -8.74
C ARG A 212 -14.64 1.34 -10.14
N PHE A 213 -13.32 1.33 -10.21
CA PHE A 213 -12.55 1.29 -11.46
C PHE A 213 -11.48 0.21 -11.31
N GLN A 214 -11.88 -1.05 -11.48
CA GLN A 214 -11.03 -2.20 -11.17
C GLN A 214 -9.85 -2.38 -12.13
N ASP A 215 -9.92 -1.75 -13.30
CA ASP A 215 -8.85 -1.57 -14.28
C ASP A 215 -7.81 -0.53 -13.85
N GLN A 216 -8.12 0.32 -12.85
CA GLN A 216 -7.19 1.30 -12.32
C GLN A 216 -6.44 0.76 -11.11
N TRP A 217 -5.16 0.47 -11.32
CA TRP A 217 -4.24 0.03 -10.29
C TRP A 217 -3.47 1.17 -9.65
N LEU A 218 -3.18 1.00 -8.36
CA LEU A 218 -2.40 1.92 -7.55
C LEU A 218 -1.33 1.14 -6.81
N ILE A 219 -0.18 1.77 -6.57
CA ILE A 219 0.82 1.27 -5.63
C ILE A 219 0.32 1.61 -4.23
N ILE A 220 -0.27 0.62 -3.55
CA ILE A 220 -0.87 0.79 -2.23
C ILE A 220 0.14 0.55 -1.10
N SER A 221 1.24 -0.16 -1.36
CA SER A 221 2.40 -0.13 -0.48
C SER A 221 3.72 -0.41 -1.16
N LEU A 222 4.81 0.14 -0.62
CA LEU A 222 6.17 -0.20 -0.99
C LEU A 222 6.72 -1.30 -0.07
N VAL A 223 7.18 -2.39 -0.68
CA VAL A 223 7.76 -3.55 0.03
C VAL A 223 9.19 -3.72 -0.46
N TYR A 224 10.18 -3.61 0.43
CA TYR A 224 11.60 -3.61 0.04
C TYR A 224 12.45 -4.43 1.02
N PRO A 225 12.29 -5.76 1.10
CA PRO A 225 13.17 -6.61 1.87
C PRO A 225 14.64 -6.49 1.43
N PRO A 226 15.60 -6.88 2.29
CA PRO A 226 16.97 -7.13 1.87
C PRO A 226 17.01 -8.12 0.69
N LYS A 227 17.93 -7.92 -0.26
CA LYS A 227 18.13 -8.85 -1.37
C LYS A 227 18.52 -10.22 -0.81
N ARG A 228 17.75 -11.26 -1.17
CA ARG A 228 18.12 -12.63 -0.84
C ARG A 228 19.36 -13.01 -1.63
N LYS A 229 20.35 -13.62 -0.97
CA LYS A 229 21.38 -14.37 -1.69
C LYS A 229 20.65 -15.48 -2.44
N GLN A 230 20.84 -15.58 -3.76
CA GLN A 230 20.33 -16.73 -4.50
C GLN A 230 20.91 -17.97 -3.83
N VAL A 231 20.03 -18.85 -3.35
CA VAL A 231 20.45 -20.20 -3.00
C VAL A 231 20.75 -20.84 -4.35
N GLU A 232 22.03 -21.05 -4.66
CA GLU A 232 22.40 -21.94 -5.76
C GLU A 232 21.65 -23.25 -5.53
N VAL A 233 20.66 -23.52 -6.38
CA VAL A 233 20.10 -24.85 -6.49
C VAL A 233 21.24 -25.68 -7.05
N GLY A 234 22.04 -26.26 -6.16
CA GLY A 234 23.05 -27.23 -6.55
C GLY A 234 22.34 -28.28 -7.39
N GLN A 235 22.69 -28.34 -8.68
CA GLN A 235 22.43 -29.50 -9.51
C GLN A 235 23.18 -30.67 -8.85
N GLY A 236 22.50 -31.34 -7.92
CA GLY A 236 23.03 -32.43 -7.15
C GLY A 236 22.11 -33.63 -7.27
N LEU A 237 22.61 -34.64 -8.01
CA LEU A 237 22.11 -36.03 -8.16
C LEU A 237 21.18 -36.28 -9.36
N LEU A 238 21.77 -36.22 -10.55
CA LEU A 238 21.57 -37.25 -11.57
C LEU A 238 22.85 -38.09 -11.61
N PHE A 239 22.96 -39.11 -10.78
CA PHE A 239 23.67 -40.40 -11.00
C PHE A 239 23.25 -41.37 -9.89
#